data_AF-M7XWP3-F1
#
_entry.id   AF-M7XWP3-F1
#
_cell.length_a   1.000
_cell.length_b   1.000
_cell.length_c   1.000
_cell.angle_alpha   90.00
_cell.angle_beta   90.00
_cell.angle_gamma   90.00
#
_symmetry.space_group_name_H-M   'P 1'
#
loop_
_entity.id
_entity.type
_entity.pdbx_description
1 polymer ?
#
loop_
_entity_poly.entity_id
_entity_poly.type
_entity_poly.pdbx_seq_one_letter_code
_entity_poly.pdbx_strand_id
1 'polypeptide(L)'
;MHKIQHTFLILFLAFTFQVMGQGDFPEVPNPPRLVNDFTNTLSTAERDRLEQKLVAYNDSTSSQVTIVMIRSVGPYDISDYAFQLGEKWGIGQKDRDNGVLILAAMEDRKVFIATGYGMEGVLPDALAKRIVEQLIVPNFRQEAYYEGLDKATDMIFKLASGEYKADEVDHTGEHVGGLIFFLLFIFIFVVLPLLRNRKDNDNHMGGKGGGVDLMTTIILANLLKGGSKGKFGDFSSGKGSFGGFGGGGFGGFGGGSFGGGGAGGSW
;
A
#
# COMPACT_ATOMS: atom_id res chain seq x y z
N MET A 1 67.47 4.23 5.57
CA MET A 1 66.24 3.91 4.81
C MET A 1 65.12 3.23 5.62
N HIS A 2 65.40 2.51 6.72
CA HIS A 2 64.34 1.82 7.49
C HIS A 2 63.36 2.73 8.28
N LYS A 3 63.79 3.92 8.74
CA LYS A 3 62.88 4.84 9.47
C LYS A 3 61.73 5.40 8.62
N ILE A 4 61.92 5.52 7.31
CA ILE A 4 60.90 6.07 6.38
C ILE A 4 59.80 5.03 6.10
N GLN A 5 60.13 3.73 6.14
CA GLN A 5 59.15 2.65 5.93
C GLN A 5 58.16 2.51 7.10
N HIS A 6 58.62 2.74 8.34
CA HIS A 6 57.73 2.71 9.51
C HIS A 6 56.76 3.88 9.55
N THR A 7 57.18 5.08 9.12
CA THR A 7 56.29 6.24 9.03
C THR A 7 55.20 6.05 7.98
N PHE A 8 55.51 5.41 6.85
CA PHE A 8 54.52 5.12 5.79
C PHE A 8 53.49 4.06 6.23
N LEU A 9 53.92 3.07 7.01
CA LEU A 9 53.02 2.04 7.55
C LEU A 9 52.04 2.59 8.59
N ILE A 10 52.48 3.53 9.45
CA ILE A 10 51.61 4.20 10.42
C ILE A 10 50.61 5.14 9.73
N LEU A 11 51.03 5.82 8.65
CA LEU A 11 50.13 6.67 7.86
C LEU A 11 49.07 5.85 7.10
N PHE A 12 49.44 4.67 6.60
CA PHE A 12 48.51 3.75 5.94
C PHE A 12 47.52 3.12 6.94
N LEU A 13 47.97 2.79 8.16
CA LEU A 13 47.10 2.24 9.23
C LEU A 13 46.16 3.30 9.83
N ALA A 14 46.54 4.59 9.80
CA ALA A 14 45.66 5.70 10.21
C ALA A 14 44.58 6.01 9.15
N PHE A 15 44.81 5.69 7.88
CA PHE A 15 43.83 5.90 6.81
C PHE A 15 42.73 4.82 6.79
N THR A 16 43.00 3.61 7.29
CA THR A 16 42.02 2.51 7.32
C THR A 16 41.01 2.59 8.47
N PHE A 17 41.15 3.56 9.39
CA PHE A 17 40.19 3.78 10.49
C PHE A 17 39.10 4.81 10.19
N GLN A 18 38.98 5.27 8.94
CA GLN A 18 37.85 6.09 8.47
C GLN A 18 36.70 5.20 7.96
N VAL A 19 36.44 4.05 8.61
CA VAL A 19 35.10 3.43 8.51
C VAL A 19 34.20 4.24 9.43
N MET A 20 33.80 5.40 8.91
CA MET A 20 32.76 6.21 9.51
C MET A 20 31.52 5.34 9.66
N GLY A 21 31.06 5.16 10.89
CA GLY A 21 29.71 4.73 11.15
C GLY A 21 28.78 5.73 10.48
N GLN A 22 28.25 5.36 9.32
CA GLN A 22 27.01 5.98 8.84
C GLN A 22 25.99 5.65 9.92
N GLY A 23 25.44 6.67 10.58
CA GLY A 23 24.36 6.44 11.52
C GLY A 23 23.30 5.59 10.85
N ASP A 24 22.85 4.54 11.52
CA ASP A 24 21.93 3.53 10.94
C ASP A 24 20.63 4.13 10.40
N PHE A 25 20.29 5.35 10.84
CA PHE A 25 19.05 6.07 10.51
C PHE A 25 19.34 7.45 9.92
N PRO A 26 18.59 7.87 8.88
CA PRO A 26 18.69 9.23 8.35
C PRO A 26 18.34 10.27 9.43
N GLU A 27 18.99 11.42 9.34
CA GLU A 27 18.68 12.57 10.20
C GLU A 27 17.34 13.20 9.78
N VAL A 28 16.65 13.79 10.75
CA VAL A 28 15.48 14.63 10.49
C VAL A 28 15.91 15.81 9.62
N PRO A 29 15.30 16.02 8.44
CA PRO A 29 15.68 17.15 7.61
C PRO A 29 15.38 18.49 8.28
N ASN A 30 16.16 19.51 7.91
CA ASN A 30 15.96 20.89 8.32
C ASN A 30 15.80 21.78 7.07
N PRO A 31 14.61 22.35 6.81
CA PRO A 31 13.41 22.32 7.63
C PRO A 31 12.76 20.92 7.69
N PRO A 32 12.02 20.61 8.78
CA PRO A 32 11.33 19.34 8.92
C PRO A 32 10.25 19.20 7.85
N ARG A 33 10.05 17.97 7.37
CA ARG A 33 9.05 17.61 6.34
C ARG A 33 8.38 16.29 6.68
N LEU A 34 7.15 16.11 6.23
CA LEU A 34 6.41 14.86 6.37
C LEU A 34 6.71 13.86 5.26
N VAL A 35 7.20 14.30 4.11
CA VAL A 35 7.59 13.46 2.96
C VAL A 35 9.10 13.56 2.73
N ASN A 36 9.80 12.45 2.97
CA ASN A 36 11.25 12.39 2.95
C ASN A 36 11.73 11.29 2.01
N ASP A 37 11.94 11.68 0.76
CA ASP A 37 12.49 10.81 -0.27
C ASP A 37 14.00 10.99 -0.39
N PHE A 38 14.77 10.05 0.17
CA PHE A 38 16.23 10.00 0.10
C PHE A 38 16.74 9.21 -1.13
N THR A 39 15.84 8.66 -1.95
CA THR A 39 16.16 7.89 -3.15
C THR A 39 15.94 8.69 -4.44
N ASN A 40 15.32 9.87 -4.36
CA ASN A 40 14.88 10.69 -5.49
C ASN A 40 13.99 9.89 -6.46
N THR A 41 13.13 9.03 -5.89
CA THR A 41 12.19 8.21 -6.64
C THR A 41 10.98 9.02 -7.10
N LEU A 42 10.51 9.94 -6.27
CA LEU A 42 9.40 10.83 -6.57
C LEU A 42 9.90 12.06 -7.32
N SER A 43 9.14 12.53 -8.31
CA SER A 43 9.39 13.84 -8.88
C SER A 43 9.14 14.94 -7.84
N THR A 44 9.74 16.12 -8.04
CA THR A 44 9.52 17.27 -7.16
C THR A 44 8.03 17.61 -7.01
N ALA A 45 7.26 17.56 -8.11
CA ALA A 45 5.84 17.86 -8.08
C ALA A 45 5.03 16.84 -7.28
N GLU A 46 5.37 15.56 -7.39
CA GLU A 46 4.74 14.47 -6.62
C GLU A 46 5.03 14.58 -5.13
N ARG A 47 6.30 14.80 -4.78
CA ARG A 47 6.72 15.01 -3.40
C ARG A 47 6.02 16.22 -2.79
N ASP A 48 5.97 17.34 -3.50
CA ASP A 48 5.37 18.58 -2.97
C ASP A 48 3.84 18.44 -2.81
N ARG A 49 3.17 17.68 -3.70
CA ARG A 49 1.74 17.35 -3.57
C ARG A 49 1.47 16.49 -2.33
N LEU A 50 2.26 15.43 -2.13
CA LEU A 50 2.14 14.59 -0.93
C LEU A 50 2.43 15.43 0.33
N GLU A 51 3.47 16.27 0.32
CA GLU A 51 3.81 17.12 1.45
C GLU A 51 2.65 18.04 1.82
N GLN A 52 2.08 18.78 0.85
CA GLN A 52 0.94 19.66 1.08
C GLN A 52 -0.27 18.90 1.64
N LYS A 53 -0.53 17.70 1.10
CA LYS A 53 -1.61 16.83 1.57
C LYS A 53 -1.39 16.39 3.02
N LEU A 54 -0.20 15.93 3.36
CA LEU A 54 0.13 15.47 4.72
C LEU A 54 0.13 16.63 5.73
N VAL A 55 0.63 17.81 5.34
CA VAL A 55 0.59 19.02 6.18
C VAL A 55 -0.85 19.44 6.45
N ALA A 56 -1.70 19.52 5.41
CA ALA A 56 -3.11 19.87 5.58
C ALA A 56 -3.86 18.89 6.51
N TYR A 57 -3.52 17.59 6.43
CA TYR A 57 -4.06 16.59 7.34
C TYR A 57 -3.54 16.74 8.77
N ASN A 58 -2.24 16.97 8.96
CA ASN A 58 -1.63 17.23 10.27
C ASN A 58 -2.23 18.48 10.94
N ASP A 59 -2.56 19.51 10.16
CA ASP A 59 -3.12 20.77 10.69
C ASP A 59 -4.61 20.66 11.04
N SER A 60 -5.34 19.76 10.39
CA SER A 60 -6.78 19.56 10.60
C SER A 60 -7.13 18.45 11.59
N THR A 61 -6.17 17.60 11.94
CA THR A 61 -6.37 16.45 12.82
C THR A 61 -5.33 16.41 13.93
N SER A 62 -5.52 15.51 14.90
CA SER A 62 -4.48 15.28 15.90
C SER A 62 -3.37 14.36 15.40
N SER A 63 -3.61 13.57 14.35
CA SER A 63 -2.70 12.50 13.93
C SER A 63 -1.66 12.98 12.93
N GLN A 64 -0.48 12.36 12.97
CA GLN A 64 0.64 12.74 12.10
C GLN A 64 1.06 11.56 11.22
N VAL A 65 0.95 11.72 9.91
CA VAL A 65 1.39 10.71 8.93
C VAL A 65 2.67 11.20 8.27
N THR A 66 3.69 10.34 8.23
CA THR A 66 5.00 10.64 7.65
C THR A 66 5.39 9.55 6.66
N ILE A 67 5.99 9.93 5.54
CA ILE A 67 6.52 9.05 4.51
C ILE A 67 8.04 9.19 4.49
N VAL A 68 8.74 8.06 4.56
CA VAL A 68 10.19 7.99 4.41
C VAL A 68 10.54 6.95 3.35
N MET A 69 11.29 7.37 2.33
CA MET A 69 11.83 6.48 1.30
C MET A 69 13.35 6.47 1.42
N ILE A 70 13.92 5.30 1.67
CA ILE A 70 15.37 5.08 1.82
C ILE A 70 15.83 3.99 0.85
N ARG A 71 17.15 3.92 0.64
CA ARG A 71 17.73 2.91 -0.24
C ARG A 71 17.54 1.51 0.34
N SER A 72 17.98 1.28 1.57
CA SER A 72 17.93 -0.03 2.23
C SER A 72 17.89 0.15 3.75
N VAL A 73 17.28 -0.80 4.46
CA VAL A 73 17.40 -0.94 5.93
C VAL A 73 18.64 -1.74 6.34
N GLY A 74 19.46 -2.18 5.37
CA GLY A 74 20.71 -2.89 5.65
C GLY A 74 20.46 -4.20 6.42
N PRO A 75 21.12 -4.41 7.57
CA PRO A 75 20.97 -5.66 8.34
C PRO A 75 19.69 -5.71 9.19
N TYR A 76 18.94 -4.61 9.30
CA TYR A 76 17.76 -4.54 10.18
C TYR A 76 16.53 -5.19 9.53
N ASP A 77 15.61 -5.69 10.36
CA ASP A 77 14.25 -5.92 9.89
C ASP A 77 13.54 -4.59 9.65
N ILE A 78 12.71 -4.51 8.61
CA ILE A 78 12.06 -3.24 8.24
C ILE A 78 11.09 -2.74 9.32
N SER A 79 10.46 -3.65 10.07
CA SER A 79 9.55 -3.28 11.16
C SER A 79 10.33 -2.63 12.31
N ASP A 80 11.39 -3.30 12.79
CA ASP A 80 12.29 -2.80 13.83
C ASP A 80 12.93 -1.47 13.42
N TYR A 81 13.33 -1.34 12.14
CA TYR A 81 13.87 -0.10 11.61
C TYR A 81 12.82 1.02 11.63
N ALA A 82 11.60 0.74 11.16
CA ALA A 82 10.53 1.73 11.12
C ALA A 82 10.15 2.22 12.53
N PHE A 83 10.03 1.33 13.51
CA PHE A 83 9.75 1.73 14.88
C PHE A 83 10.85 2.61 15.46
N GLN A 84 12.12 2.19 15.36
CA GLN A 84 13.25 2.98 15.85
C GLN A 84 13.37 4.33 15.14
N LEU A 85 13.12 4.37 13.83
CA LEU A 85 13.11 5.61 13.07
C LEU A 85 11.99 6.55 13.54
N GLY A 86 10.79 6.01 13.76
CA GLY A 86 9.64 6.76 14.27
C GLY A 86 9.91 7.38 15.64
N GLU A 87 10.48 6.62 16.57
CA GLU A 87 10.88 7.14 17.88
C GLU A 87 12.00 8.18 17.78
N LYS A 88 13.05 7.88 16.99
CA LYS A 88 14.20 8.78 16.82
C LYS A 88 13.80 10.11 16.21
N TRP A 89 12.87 10.10 15.26
CA TRP A 89 12.33 11.31 14.65
C TRP A 89 11.26 11.97 15.54
N GLY A 90 10.71 11.26 16.51
CA GLY A 90 9.64 11.74 17.38
C GLY A 90 8.32 11.93 16.64
N ILE A 91 8.01 11.05 15.68
CA ILE A 91 6.81 11.17 14.85
C ILE A 91 5.56 11.06 15.75
N GLY A 92 4.55 11.90 15.50
CA GLY A 92 3.39 12.04 16.37
C GLY A 92 3.59 13.09 17.46
N GLN A 93 2.57 13.22 18.32
CA GLN A 93 2.56 14.14 19.45
C GLN A 93 2.87 13.39 20.74
N LYS A 94 3.67 14.03 21.60
CA LYS A 94 3.91 13.56 22.96
C LYS A 94 2.59 13.33 23.70
N ASP A 95 2.51 12.22 24.43
CA ASP A 95 1.35 11.77 25.22
C ASP A 95 0.11 11.38 24.39
N ARG A 96 0.18 11.48 23.06
CA ARG A 96 -0.89 11.05 22.14
C ARG A 96 -0.49 9.85 21.29
N ASP A 97 0.80 9.68 21.03
CA ASP A 97 1.37 8.57 20.26
C ASP A 97 0.63 8.32 18.94
N ASN A 98 0.17 9.41 18.31
CA ASN A 98 -0.74 9.39 17.17
C ASN A 98 0.01 9.53 15.83
N GLY A 99 1.23 9.01 15.80
CA GLY A 99 2.10 8.98 14.64
C GLY A 99 1.84 7.74 13.77
N VAL A 100 1.98 7.90 12.45
CA VAL A 100 2.04 6.82 11.48
C VAL A 100 3.23 7.07 10.56
N LEU A 101 4.10 6.08 10.43
CA LEU A 101 5.24 6.11 9.51
C LEU A 101 5.03 5.08 8.40
N ILE A 102 5.04 5.54 7.14
CA ILE A 102 5.18 4.68 5.97
C ILE A 102 6.66 4.70 5.57
N LEU A 103 7.36 3.58 5.81
CA LEU A 103 8.76 3.41 5.44
C LEU A 103 8.87 2.52 4.21
N ALA A 104 9.50 3.01 3.15
CA ALA A 104 9.83 2.24 1.95
C ALA A 104 11.35 2.11 1.78
N ALA A 105 11.83 0.87 1.74
CA ALA A 105 13.22 0.52 1.45
C ALA A 105 13.32 0.04 -0.02
N MET A 106 13.80 0.90 -0.89
CA MET A 106 13.65 0.78 -2.34
C MET A 106 14.47 -0.35 -2.96
N GLU A 107 15.71 -0.55 -2.50
CA GLU A 107 16.59 -1.63 -2.96
C GLU A 107 16.17 -2.97 -2.36
N ASP A 108 15.67 -2.97 -1.12
CA ASP A 108 15.19 -4.18 -0.45
C ASP A 108 13.81 -4.62 -0.96
N ARG A 109 13.12 -3.73 -1.70
CA ARG A 109 11.73 -3.86 -2.13
C ARG A 109 10.78 -4.22 -0.98
N LYS A 110 10.96 -3.54 0.15
CA LYS A 110 10.16 -3.72 1.36
C LYS A 110 9.50 -2.41 1.76
N VAL A 111 8.25 -2.49 2.19
CA VAL A 111 7.50 -1.37 2.76
C VAL A 111 6.91 -1.82 4.09
N PHE A 112 6.86 -0.90 5.05
CA PHE A 112 6.22 -1.12 6.34
C PHE A 112 5.46 0.13 6.76
N ILE A 113 4.24 -0.06 7.28
CA ILE A 113 3.48 0.97 7.97
C ILE A 113 3.64 0.70 9.45
N ALA A 114 4.35 1.57 10.16
CA ALA A 114 4.47 1.55 11.60
C ALA A 114 3.45 2.51 12.23
N THR A 115 2.75 2.05 13.25
CA THR A 115 1.77 2.86 13.99
C THR A 115 2.27 3.14 15.41
N GLY A 116 2.02 4.37 15.87
CA GLY A 116 2.13 4.71 17.28
C GLY A 116 0.93 4.16 18.06
N TYR A 117 1.09 4.01 19.38
CA TYR A 117 0.07 3.41 20.26
C TYR A 117 -1.31 4.11 20.16
N GLY A 118 -1.33 5.43 19.96
CA GLY A 118 -2.57 6.19 19.81
C GLY A 118 -3.32 5.94 18.51
N MET A 119 -2.69 5.29 17.53
CA MET A 119 -3.31 4.95 16.25
C MET A 119 -3.80 3.50 16.17
N GLU A 120 -3.49 2.63 17.12
CA GLU A 120 -3.83 1.20 17.06
C GLU A 120 -5.33 0.95 16.90
N GLY A 121 -6.17 1.69 17.62
CA GLY A 121 -7.63 1.57 17.52
C GLY A 121 -8.22 2.05 16.18
N VAL A 122 -7.48 2.88 15.45
CA VAL A 122 -7.89 3.48 14.17
C VAL A 122 -7.32 2.70 12.99
N LEU A 123 -6.04 2.35 13.09
CA LEU A 123 -5.26 1.66 12.08
C LEU A 123 -4.55 0.45 12.72
N PRO A 124 -5.31 -0.62 13.07
CA PRO A 124 -4.72 -1.85 13.56
C PRO A 124 -3.97 -2.59 12.44
N ASP A 125 -3.12 -3.54 12.83
CA ASP A 125 -2.26 -4.34 11.95
C ASP A 125 -2.99 -4.92 10.73
N ALA A 126 -4.22 -5.42 10.93
CA ALA A 126 -5.02 -6.00 9.85
C ALA A 126 -5.36 -4.97 8.75
N LEU A 127 -5.66 -3.72 9.14
CA LEU A 127 -5.95 -2.64 8.20
C LEU A 127 -4.66 -2.12 7.56
N ALA A 128 -3.60 -1.94 8.35
CA ALA A 128 -2.28 -1.58 7.83
C ALA A 128 -1.82 -2.59 6.77
N LYS A 129 -1.99 -3.90 7.04
CA LYS A 129 -1.63 -4.97 6.12
C LYS A 129 -2.43 -4.88 4.83
N ARG A 130 -3.73 -4.61 4.93
CA ARG A 130 -4.60 -4.44 3.77
C ARG A 130 -4.16 -3.25 2.91
N ILE A 131 -3.84 -2.11 3.52
CA ILE A 131 -3.32 -0.93 2.80
C ILE A 131 -2.05 -1.30 2.05
N VAL A 132 -1.11 -1.99 2.71
CA VAL A 132 0.14 -2.43 2.09
C VAL A 132 -0.13 -3.38 0.92
N GLU A 133 -0.91 -4.44 1.12
CA GLU A 133 -1.12 -5.49 0.12
C GLU A 133 -2.02 -5.07 -1.05
N GLN A 134 -2.98 -4.18 -0.82
CA GLN A 134 -3.97 -3.79 -1.84
C GLN A 134 -3.65 -2.46 -2.52
N LEU A 135 -2.99 -1.52 -1.82
CA LEU A 135 -2.73 -0.18 -2.34
C LEU A 135 -1.25 0.05 -2.62
N ILE A 136 -0.34 -0.29 -1.70
CA ILE A 136 1.07 0.05 -1.88
C ILE A 136 1.75 -0.95 -2.83
N VAL A 137 1.80 -2.22 -2.45
CA VAL A 137 2.56 -3.26 -3.17
C VAL A 137 2.16 -3.36 -4.66
N PRO A 138 0.86 -3.39 -5.04
CA PRO A 138 0.48 -3.49 -6.45
C PRO A 138 0.91 -2.30 -7.30
N ASN A 139 0.91 -1.09 -6.73
CA ASN A 139 1.38 0.11 -7.43
C ASN A 139 2.92 0.14 -7.50
N PHE A 140 3.61 -0.26 -6.42
CA PHE A 140 5.08 -0.31 -6.39
C PHE A 140 5.65 -1.35 -7.36
N ARG A 141 4.97 -2.49 -7.57
CA ARG A 141 5.32 -3.46 -8.63
C ARG A 141 5.29 -2.86 -10.03
N GLN A 142 4.48 -1.84 -10.25
CA GLN A 142 4.33 -1.12 -11.51
C GLN A 142 5.16 0.17 -11.54
N GLU A 143 6.04 0.37 -10.55
CA GLU A 143 6.84 1.59 -10.37
C GLU A 143 5.99 2.87 -10.21
N ALA A 144 4.70 2.71 -9.90
CA ALA A 144 3.76 3.80 -9.63
C ALA A 144 3.83 4.22 -8.15
N TYR A 145 5.01 4.63 -7.68
CA TYR A 145 5.28 4.87 -6.27
C TYR A 145 4.42 5.99 -5.66
N TYR A 146 4.30 7.13 -6.36
CA TYR A 146 3.42 8.22 -5.92
C TYR A 146 1.98 7.75 -5.73
N GLU A 147 1.43 7.03 -6.72
CA GLU A 147 0.05 6.54 -6.69
C GLU A 147 -0.21 5.60 -5.51
N GLY A 148 0.75 4.70 -5.21
CA GLY A 148 0.65 3.81 -4.06
C GLY A 148 0.63 4.55 -2.74
N LEU A 149 1.49 5.56 -2.58
CA LEU A 149 1.58 6.40 -1.38
C LEU A 149 0.37 7.32 -1.22
N ASP A 150 -0.11 7.92 -2.31
CA ASP A 150 -1.27 8.82 -2.33
C ASP A 150 -2.55 8.07 -1.92
N LYS A 151 -2.78 6.88 -2.50
CA LYS A 151 -3.90 6.01 -2.12
C LYS A 151 -3.80 5.50 -0.69
N ALA A 152 -2.61 5.12 -0.24
CA ALA A 152 -2.40 4.65 1.12
C ALA A 152 -2.73 5.74 2.14
N THR A 153 -2.23 6.96 1.91
CA THR A 153 -2.52 8.10 2.79
C THR A 153 -4.00 8.49 2.78
N ASP A 154 -4.69 8.45 1.63
CA ASP A 154 -6.15 8.64 1.57
C ASP A 154 -6.91 7.63 2.44
N MET A 155 -6.51 6.36 2.38
CA MET A 155 -7.17 5.32 3.18
C MET A 155 -6.92 5.52 4.67
N ILE A 156 -5.68 5.87 5.06
CA ILE A 156 -5.35 6.18 6.47
C ILE A 156 -6.20 7.36 6.96
N PHE A 157 -6.38 8.39 6.14
CA PHE A 157 -7.18 9.56 6.52
C PHE A 157 -8.66 9.21 6.72
N LYS A 158 -9.23 8.38 5.86
CA LYS A 158 -10.63 7.91 5.97
C LYS A 158 -10.86 7.05 7.21
N LEU A 159 -9.89 6.20 7.56
CA LEU A 159 -9.94 5.41 8.78
C LEU A 159 -9.90 6.32 10.00
N ALA A 160 -9.01 7.31 10.00
CA ALA A 160 -8.86 8.25 11.10
C ALA A 160 -10.01 9.25 11.26
N SER A 161 -10.70 9.63 10.18
CA SER A 161 -11.91 10.45 10.26
C SER A 161 -13.14 9.66 10.72
N GLY A 162 -13.03 8.33 10.85
CA GLY A 162 -14.14 7.45 11.21
C GLY A 162 -15.17 7.25 10.08
N GLU A 163 -14.86 7.71 8.87
CA GLU A 163 -15.67 7.48 7.66
C GLU A 163 -15.70 6.01 7.23
N TYR A 164 -14.69 5.24 7.66
CA TYR A 164 -14.58 3.81 7.36
C TYR A 164 -14.48 3.04 8.67
N LYS A 165 -15.54 2.30 9.03
CA LYS A 165 -15.53 1.46 10.23
C LYS A 165 -14.85 0.12 9.91
N ALA A 166 -14.00 -0.34 10.83
CA ALA A 166 -13.29 -1.62 10.71
C ALA A 166 -14.22 -2.83 10.49
N ASP A 167 -15.52 -2.71 10.79
CA ASP A 167 -16.51 -3.78 10.58
C ASP A 167 -16.90 -4.01 9.10
N GLU A 168 -16.77 -3.01 8.21
CA GLU A 168 -17.07 -3.20 6.76
C GLU A 168 -15.92 -3.91 6.01
N VAL A 169 -14.77 -4.04 6.67
CA VAL A 169 -13.54 -4.59 6.10
C VAL A 169 -13.59 -6.13 6.08
N ASP A 170 -14.41 -6.78 6.90
CA ASP A 170 -14.39 -8.23 7.06
C ASP A 170 -15.08 -9.01 5.91
N HIS A 171 -15.74 -8.32 4.98
CA HIS A 171 -16.61 -8.99 3.98
C HIS A 171 -16.17 -8.90 2.52
N THR A 172 -15.03 -8.29 2.21
CA THR A 172 -14.60 -8.08 0.81
C THR A 172 -13.47 -8.99 0.32
N GLY A 173 -12.80 -9.71 1.23
CA GLY A 173 -11.62 -10.53 0.91
C GLY A 173 -11.88 -12.02 0.62
N GLU A 174 -12.94 -12.62 1.16
CA GLU A 174 -13.15 -14.07 1.06
C GLU A 174 -13.80 -14.54 -0.25
N HIS A 175 -14.52 -13.66 -0.94
CA HIS A 175 -15.35 -14.10 -2.06
C HIS A 175 -14.56 -14.48 -3.31
N VAL A 176 -13.40 -13.88 -3.57
CA VAL A 176 -12.63 -14.17 -4.79
C VAL A 176 -11.91 -15.51 -4.67
N GLY A 177 -11.32 -15.80 -3.50
CA GLY A 177 -10.69 -17.10 -3.23
C GLY A 177 -11.69 -18.25 -3.22
N GLY A 178 -12.85 -18.04 -2.58
CA GLY A 178 -13.95 -19.02 -2.56
C GLY A 178 -14.55 -19.27 -3.94
N LEU A 179 -14.76 -18.23 -4.75
CA LEU A 179 -15.24 -18.37 -6.14
C LEU A 179 -14.24 -19.13 -7.01
N ILE A 180 -12.95 -18.83 -6.91
CA ILE A 180 -11.92 -19.54 -7.69
C ILE A 180 -11.88 -21.02 -7.29
N PHE A 181 -11.92 -21.33 -5.99
CA PHE A 181 -11.91 -22.72 -5.50
C PHE A 181 -13.19 -23.47 -5.89
N PHE A 182 -14.36 -22.81 -5.82
CA PHE A 182 -15.65 -23.35 -6.23
C PHE A 182 -15.73 -23.60 -7.74
N LEU A 183 -15.21 -22.68 -8.56
CA LEU A 183 -15.11 -22.86 -10.01
C LEU A 183 -14.15 -24.01 -10.38
N LEU A 184 -13.01 -24.13 -9.69
CA LEU A 184 -12.09 -25.26 -9.84
C LEU A 184 -12.73 -26.59 -9.46
N PHE A 185 -13.49 -26.61 -8.35
CA PHE A 185 -14.23 -27.78 -7.89
C PHE A 185 -15.27 -28.23 -8.93
N ILE A 186 -16.07 -27.30 -9.47
CA ILE A 186 -17.04 -27.60 -10.54
C ILE A 186 -16.32 -28.11 -11.80
N PHE A 187 -15.21 -27.49 -12.20
CA PHE A 187 -14.49 -27.90 -13.39
C PHE A 187 -13.94 -29.34 -13.28
N ILE A 188 -13.36 -29.70 -12.12
CA ILE A 188 -12.78 -31.03 -11.89
C ILE A 188 -13.85 -32.10 -11.71
N PHE A 189 -14.91 -31.84 -10.94
CA PHE A 189 -15.89 -32.86 -10.57
C PHE A 189 -17.09 -32.95 -11.51
N VAL A 190 -17.38 -31.91 -12.30
CA VAL A 190 -18.54 -31.89 -13.22
C VAL A 190 -18.10 -31.89 -14.68
N VAL A 191 -17.19 -30.99 -15.08
CA VAL A 191 -16.83 -30.81 -16.50
C VAL A 191 -15.88 -31.92 -16.98
N LEU A 192 -14.88 -32.28 -16.17
CA LEU A 192 -13.88 -33.28 -16.51
C LEU A 192 -14.46 -34.69 -16.77
N PRO A 193 -15.41 -35.21 -15.95
CA PRO A 193 -16.08 -36.48 -16.21
C PRO A 193 -16.96 -36.45 -17.47
N LEU A 194 -17.62 -35.31 -17.75
CA LEU A 194 -18.46 -35.13 -18.95
C LEU A 194 -17.63 -35.14 -20.25
N LEU A 195 -16.40 -34.62 -20.21
CA LEU A 195 -15.48 -34.67 -21.35
C LEU A 195 -14.85 -36.05 -21.54
N ARG A 196 -14.70 -36.82 -20.46
CA ARG A 196 -14.09 -38.15 -20.49
C ARG A 196 -15.06 -39.25 -20.96
N ASN A 197 -16.36 -38.99 -20.96
CA ASN A 197 -17.42 -39.95 -21.32
C ASN A 197 -17.80 -39.98 -22.81
N ARG A 198 -16.97 -39.43 -23.72
CA ARG A 198 -17.24 -39.44 -25.18
C ARG A 198 -16.52 -40.54 -25.96
N LYS A 199 -16.14 -41.63 -25.30
CA LYS A 199 -15.63 -42.81 -26.00
C LYS A 199 -16.07 -44.05 -25.25
N ASP A 200 -17.24 -44.54 -25.64
CA ASP A 200 -17.67 -45.94 -25.67
C ASP A 200 -19.21 -45.96 -25.73
N ASN A 201 -19.77 -46.21 -26.92
CA ASN A 201 -20.49 -47.46 -27.20
C ASN A 201 -21.28 -47.34 -28.51
N ASP A 202 -21.07 -48.33 -29.36
CA ASP A 202 -21.75 -48.51 -30.63
C ASP A 202 -23.19 -49.03 -30.46
N ASN A 203 -24.00 -48.70 -31.47
CA ASN A 203 -25.16 -49.42 -31.99
C ASN A 203 -26.59 -48.91 -31.69
N HIS A 204 -27.31 -48.78 -32.81
CA HIS A 204 -28.76 -48.80 -33.05
C HIS A 204 -29.54 -47.47 -33.08
N MET A 205 -29.52 -46.87 -34.28
CA MET A 205 -30.69 -46.57 -35.13
C MET A 205 -32.06 -46.39 -34.45
N GLY A 206 -32.61 -45.18 -34.58
CA GLY A 206 -34.06 -44.99 -34.74
C GLY A 206 -34.67 -43.74 -34.11
N GLY A 207 -34.98 -42.73 -34.93
CA GLY A 207 -36.20 -41.94 -34.74
C GLY A 207 -36.08 -40.47 -34.31
N LYS A 208 -36.17 -39.59 -35.31
CA LYS A 208 -37.10 -38.43 -35.40
C LYS A 208 -37.29 -37.52 -34.17
N GLY A 209 -36.96 -36.24 -34.35
CA GLY A 209 -37.70 -35.14 -33.72
C GLY A 209 -36.84 -33.96 -33.27
N GLY A 210 -36.59 -33.02 -34.19
CA GLY A 210 -36.09 -31.70 -33.84
C GLY A 210 -37.16 -30.91 -33.09
N GLY A 211 -36.82 -30.42 -31.91
CA GLY A 211 -37.64 -29.51 -31.12
C GLY A 211 -36.79 -28.90 -30.02
N VAL A 212 -36.59 -27.58 -30.06
CA VAL A 212 -36.06 -26.84 -28.93
C VAL A 212 -37.06 -26.95 -27.78
N ASP A 213 -36.57 -27.33 -26.60
CA ASP A 213 -37.38 -27.56 -25.42
C ASP A 213 -38.20 -26.32 -25.02
N LEU A 214 -39.41 -26.54 -24.50
CA LEU A 214 -40.36 -25.49 -24.11
C LEU A 214 -39.73 -24.51 -23.11
N MET A 215 -38.88 -24.99 -22.20
CA MET A 215 -38.16 -24.13 -21.28
C MET A 215 -37.15 -23.24 -22.00
N THR A 216 -36.49 -23.77 -23.04
CA THR A 216 -35.52 -23.00 -23.84
C THR A 216 -36.21 -21.88 -24.61
N THR A 217 -37.41 -22.13 -25.14
CA THR A 217 -38.19 -21.09 -25.83
C THR A 217 -38.71 -20.02 -24.87
N ILE A 218 -39.14 -20.39 -23.65
CA ILE A 218 -39.58 -19.42 -22.63
C ILE A 218 -38.42 -18.55 -22.12
N ILE A 219 -37.25 -19.14 -21.86
CA ILE A 219 -36.07 -18.41 -21.39
C ILE A 219 -35.57 -17.46 -22.48
N LEU A 220 -35.55 -17.89 -23.73
CA LEU A 220 -35.13 -17.04 -24.86
C LEU A 220 -36.14 -15.92 -25.15
N ALA A 221 -37.44 -16.17 -24.98
CA ALA A 221 -38.49 -15.17 -25.11
C ALA A 221 -38.43 -14.09 -24.00
N ASN A 222 -37.99 -14.46 -22.79
CA ASN A 222 -37.80 -13.54 -21.67
C ASN A 222 -36.50 -12.74 -21.77
N LEU A 223 -35.48 -13.27 -22.46
CA LEU A 223 -34.21 -12.55 -22.69
C LEU A 223 -34.32 -11.49 -23.80
N LEU A 224 -35.26 -11.65 -24.73
CA LEU A 224 -35.41 -10.79 -25.92
C LEU A 224 -36.47 -9.67 -25.75
N LYS A 225 -37.11 -9.55 -24.59
CA LYS A 225 -38.19 -8.59 -24.35
C LYS A 225 -37.96 -7.79 -23.06
N GLY A 226 -37.00 -6.86 -23.10
CA GLY A 226 -36.68 -6.00 -21.96
C GLY A 226 -35.93 -4.73 -22.35
N GLY A 227 -36.53 -3.88 -23.18
CA GLY A 227 -36.07 -2.51 -23.36
C GLY A 227 -36.61 -1.61 -22.24
N SER A 228 -35.74 -0.83 -21.60
CA SER A 228 -36.15 0.38 -20.90
C SER A 228 -35.11 1.48 -21.00
N LYS A 229 -35.62 2.67 -21.32
CA LYS A 229 -34.93 3.93 -21.53
C LYS A 229 -34.27 4.41 -20.24
N GLY A 230 -32.97 4.69 -20.29
CA GLY A 230 -32.24 5.44 -19.27
C GLY A 230 -31.44 6.55 -19.95
N LYS A 231 -31.92 7.78 -19.79
CA LYS A 231 -31.36 9.02 -20.30
C LYS A 231 -30.12 9.35 -19.45
N PHE A 232 -28.92 9.17 -19.99
CA PHE A 232 -27.67 9.64 -19.35
C PHE A 232 -27.63 11.16 -19.42
N GLY A 233 -27.83 11.81 -18.27
CA GLY A 233 -27.62 13.24 -18.07
C GLY A 233 -26.17 13.51 -17.67
N ASP A 234 -25.62 14.56 -18.28
CA ASP A 234 -24.56 15.45 -17.81
C ASP A 234 -23.65 14.96 -16.67
N PHE A 235 -22.45 14.52 -17.02
CA PHE A 235 -21.27 14.76 -16.18
C PHE A 235 -20.62 16.06 -16.65
N SER A 236 -21.12 17.17 -16.10
CA SER A 236 -20.35 18.41 -16.07
C SER A 236 -19.13 18.17 -15.19
N SER A 237 -17.98 18.06 -15.82
CA SER A 237 -16.68 18.08 -15.16
C SER A 237 -16.50 19.47 -14.53
N GLY A 238 -16.79 19.53 -13.23
CA GLY A 238 -16.38 20.65 -12.40
C GLY A 238 -14.86 20.74 -12.40
N LYS A 239 -14.32 21.63 -13.25
CA LYS A 239 -12.97 22.18 -13.08
C LYS A 239 -12.96 22.99 -11.78
N GLY A 240 -12.65 22.30 -10.69
CA GLY A 240 -12.21 22.92 -9.45
C GLY A 240 -10.83 23.53 -9.67
N SER A 241 -10.80 24.82 -9.96
CA SER A 241 -9.59 25.63 -9.89
C SER A 241 -9.17 25.71 -8.41
N PHE A 242 -8.18 24.92 -7.99
CA PHE A 242 -7.49 25.16 -6.74
C PHE A 242 -6.59 26.37 -6.92
N GLY A 243 -7.15 27.53 -6.59
CA GLY A 243 -6.43 28.76 -6.36
C GLY A 243 -5.40 28.56 -5.26
N GLY A 244 -4.25 29.21 -5.45
CA GLY A 244 -3.08 29.07 -4.59
C GLY A 244 -3.38 29.36 -3.13
N PHE A 245 -2.84 28.50 -2.29
CA PHE A 245 -2.57 28.80 -0.90
C PHE A 245 -1.08 28.65 -0.70
N GLY A 246 -0.38 29.79 -0.62
CA GLY A 246 0.83 29.83 0.19
C GLY A 246 0.40 29.58 1.64
N GLY A 247 0.98 28.58 2.29
CA GLY A 247 0.59 28.24 3.65
C GLY A 247 1.59 27.26 4.27
N GLY A 248 2.18 27.70 5.38
CA GLY A 248 2.80 26.91 6.46
C GLY A 248 3.63 25.69 6.07
N GLY A 249 4.95 25.78 6.20
CA GLY A 249 5.76 24.57 6.29
C GLY A 249 5.41 23.75 7.55
N PHE A 250 5.66 22.45 7.51
CA PHE A 250 5.50 21.56 8.65
C PHE A 250 6.25 22.09 9.88
N GLY A 251 5.57 22.19 11.03
CA GLY A 251 6.10 22.79 12.25
C GLY A 251 7.11 21.92 13.03
N GLY A 252 7.28 20.66 12.63
CA GLY A 252 8.22 19.73 13.26
C GLY A 252 7.56 18.58 14.02
N PHE A 253 8.39 17.61 14.41
CA PHE A 253 7.98 16.40 15.12
C PHE A 253 7.82 16.65 16.63
N GLY A 254 6.81 16.03 17.24
CA GLY A 254 6.34 16.34 18.60
C GLY A 254 6.75 15.36 19.69
N GLY A 255 7.29 14.18 19.34
CA GLY A 255 7.79 13.18 20.26
C GLY A 255 6.79 12.07 20.62
N GLY A 256 6.21 11.38 19.64
CA GLY A 256 5.38 10.19 19.86
C GLY A 256 6.18 8.88 19.99
N SER A 257 5.61 7.91 20.69
CA SER A 257 6.16 6.57 20.90
C SER A 257 5.65 5.59 19.84
N PHE A 258 6.51 4.68 19.40
CA PHE A 258 6.21 3.68 18.37
C PHE A 258 6.29 2.27 18.94
N GLY A 259 5.59 1.32 18.30
CA GLY A 259 5.50 -0.07 18.77
C GLY A 259 4.07 -0.55 19.02
N GLY A 260 3.06 0.25 18.65
CA GLY A 260 1.63 -0.11 18.73
C GLY A 260 1.15 -1.03 17.60
N GLY A 261 2.07 -1.56 16.78
CA GLY A 261 1.74 -2.43 15.67
C GLY A 261 2.13 -1.87 14.30
N GLY A 262 1.65 -2.52 13.26
CA GLY A 262 1.96 -2.20 11.88
C GLY A 262 1.91 -3.41 10.98
N ALA A 263 2.17 -3.17 9.69
CA ALA A 263 2.28 -4.25 8.73
C ALA A 263 3.21 -3.88 7.59
N GLY A 264 3.87 -4.91 7.05
CA GLY A 264 4.76 -4.77 5.91
C GLY A 264 4.44 -5.70 4.77
N GLY A 265 5.12 -5.45 3.65
CA GLY A 265 5.01 -6.22 2.43
C GLY A 265 6.21 -5.99 1.53
N SER A 266 6.36 -6.87 0.54
CA SER A 266 7.43 -6.79 -0.45
C SER A 266 6.88 -6.78 -1.88
N TRP A 267 7.59 -6.11 -2.79
CA TRP A 267 7.20 -6.01 -4.20
C TRP A 267 8.24 -6.53 -5.17
#